data_AF-A0A9P5M2V9-F1
#
_entry.id   AF-A0A9P5M2V9-F1
#
_cell.length_a   1.000
_cell.length_b   1.000
_cell.length_c   1.000
_cell.angle_alpha   90.00
_cell.angle_beta   90.00
_cell.angle_gamma   90.00
#
_symmetry.space_group_name_H-M   'P 1'
#
loop_
_entity.id
_entity.type
_entity.pdbx_description
1 polymer ?
#
loop_
_entity_poly.entity_id
_entity_poly.type
_entity_poly.pdbx_seq_one_letter_code
_entity_poly.pdbx_strand_id
1 'polypeptide(L)'
;MKLSEKIASWDSPHPFYTFEFFPPRTDQGFENLLGRIGRLAALKPIANTVTWGAGGSTKDRSLDLAGLSQSEHGVDTVLHLTCTNLEPGILDNVLRSAKERGIQSILALRGDPPWGSDHWIPTDPRFTHAIDLVEYIRSSAEFKDQFSVGVAGYPDGHTDAETLEGDLQHLKEKVDAGADWIVTQLFYDVDGFIEWMNKVRNLGITVPIIPGIAPIQSYASFVRMTKLCGTRVPASVNEALDPIHSDDQKVKEYGVMLAIDICSRLTKEAGIKGVHFCTLNLEKTVRRVLEGLEWYHGHHPKENKIIIESSVDADAHLPSERLITASEASHLAERPSTPVEAEKEKIATESTNAAAWDDFPNGRFGDSTSPAFGALDSWVTSGLGVTPPQATALWGSPTTKADIRAIFLQHLAGTLPSTPFSPDPLFPESQTIVSHLTKLVEKGWWTVASQPAVDAASSSDKIVGWGPQGGYVFQKAFVECFCERSCVDWLQNKVKAMKGRGTVTYYAANAKGDLVTNVSEETRNAVTWGVFPGQEIAQPTIIERESFLAWKEDVFQMWSEWASFYPPASETRTLLEQVTNERWLVSVVHHDFKNPDSLWDFLLSEPSC
;
A
#
# COMPACT_ATOMS: atom_id res chain seq x y z
N MET A 1 -27.57 -0.56 -7.23
CA MET A 1 -28.45 0.55 -6.77
C MET A 1 -27.55 1.75 -6.49
N LYS A 2 -28.01 2.99 -6.72
CA LYS A 2 -27.20 4.18 -6.39
C LYS A 2 -26.92 4.24 -4.89
N LEU A 3 -25.68 4.54 -4.51
CA LEU A 3 -25.31 4.64 -3.09
C LEU A 3 -26.18 5.64 -2.31
N SER A 4 -26.52 6.79 -2.89
CA SER A 4 -27.40 7.78 -2.25
C SER A 4 -28.78 7.21 -1.89
N GLU A 5 -29.37 6.39 -2.76
CA GLU A 5 -30.65 5.71 -2.52
C GLU A 5 -30.53 4.65 -1.43
N LYS A 6 -29.42 3.90 -1.41
CA LYS A 6 -29.12 2.91 -0.36
C LYS A 6 -28.94 3.58 1.00
N ILE A 7 -28.22 4.70 1.06
CA ILE A 7 -28.03 5.48 2.29
C ILE A 7 -29.36 6.02 2.79
N ALA A 8 -30.18 6.61 1.91
CA ALA A 8 -31.47 7.18 2.28
C ALA A 8 -32.48 6.13 2.77
N SER A 9 -32.37 4.88 2.31
CA SER A 9 -33.21 3.75 2.71
C SER A 9 -32.62 2.90 3.83
N TRP A 10 -31.48 3.29 4.41
CA TRP A 10 -30.82 2.53 5.47
C TRP A 10 -31.58 2.63 6.79
N ASP A 11 -32.18 1.51 7.21
CA ASP A 11 -33.03 1.42 8.41
C ASP A 11 -32.49 0.42 9.46
N SER A 12 -31.19 0.11 9.40
CA SER A 12 -30.56 -0.77 10.39
C SER A 12 -30.27 -0.02 11.71
N PRO A 13 -30.36 -0.68 12.88
CA PRO A 13 -29.90 -0.09 14.13
C PRO A 13 -28.38 0.17 14.14
N HIS A 14 -27.62 -0.56 13.32
CA HIS A 14 -26.18 -0.35 13.17
C HIS A 14 -25.88 0.59 11.99
N PRO A 15 -24.81 1.39 12.08
CA PRO A 15 -24.34 2.18 10.94
C PRO A 15 -24.00 1.28 9.74
N PHE A 16 -24.22 1.79 8.53
CA PHE A 16 -23.68 1.14 7.34
C PHE A 16 -22.16 1.30 7.27
N TYR A 17 -21.52 0.49 6.45
CA TYR A 17 -20.09 0.65 6.17
C TYR A 17 -19.77 0.33 4.72
N THR A 18 -18.70 0.94 4.24
CA THR A 18 -18.11 0.68 2.93
C THR A 18 -16.65 0.25 3.10
N PHE A 19 -16.13 -0.53 2.15
CA PHE A 19 -14.73 -0.97 2.13
C PHE A 19 -14.02 -0.43 0.89
N GLU A 20 -12.91 0.27 1.09
CA GLU A 20 -12.06 0.73 0.00
C GLU A 20 -10.97 -0.26 -0.36
N PHE A 21 -10.82 -0.49 -1.66
CA PHE A 21 -9.77 -1.30 -2.25
C PHE A 21 -9.04 -0.53 -3.35
N PHE A 22 -7.78 -0.86 -3.58
CA PHE A 22 -7.01 -0.36 -4.72
C PHE A 22 -6.60 -1.51 -5.65
N PRO A 23 -6.49 -1.28 -6.96
CA PRO A 23 -6.07 -2.30 -7.91
C PRO A 23 -4.62 -2.75 -7.61
N PRO A 24 -4.37 -4.05 -7.34
CA PRO A 24 -3.02 -4.55 -7.07
C PRO A 24 -2.08 -4.38 -8.27
N ARG A 25 -0.78 -4.22 -7.97
CA ARG A 25 0.28 -4.06 -8.98
C ARG A 25 0.54 -5.34 -9.81
N THR A 26 0.31 -6.50 -9.21
CA THR A 26 0.58 -7.82 -9.84
C THR A 26 -0.73 -8.53 -10.18
N ASP A 27 -0.68 -9.44 -11.15
CA ASP A 27 -1.85 -10.26 -11.53
C ASP A 27 -2.23 -11.22 -10.39
N GLN A 28 -1.24 -11.82 -9.74
CA GLN A 28 -1.49 -12.70 -8.60
C GLN A 28 -2.11 -11.93 -7.41
N GLY A 29 -1.64 -10.72 -7.14
CA GLY A 29 -2.24 -9.84 -6.13
C GLY A 29 -3.69 -9.49 -6.47
N PHE A 30 -4.01 -9.31 -7.75
CA PHE A 30 -5.38 -9.05 -8.23
C PHE A 30 -6.30 -10.26 -7.98
N GLU A 31 -5.88 -11.47 -8.36
CA GLU A 31 -6.64 -12.70 -8.10
C GLU A 31 -6.87 -12.92 -6.59
N ASN A 32 -5.83 -12.71 -5.79
CA ASN A 32 -5.92 -12.84 -4.34
C ASN A 32 -6.86 -11.79 -3.72
N LEU A 33 -6.90 -10.58 -4.29
CA LEU A 33 -7.81 -9.53 -3.85
C LEU A 33 -9.26 -9.90 -4.10
N LEU A 34 -9.61 -10.44 -5.27
CA LEU A 34 -10.98 -10.88 -5.57
C LEU A 34 -11.48 -11.89 -4.53
N GLY A 35 -10.66 -12.90 -4.21
CA GLY A 35 -10.99 -13.87 -3.15
C GLY A 35 -11.21 -13.20 -1.78
N ARG A 36 -10.46 -12.14 -1.47
CA ARG A 36 -10.60 -11.36 -0.22
C ARG A 36 -11.86 -10.49 -0.23
N ILE A 37 -12.18 -9.84 -1.35
CA ILE A 37 -13.41 -9.08 -1.52
C ILE A 37 -14.62 -9.99 -1.30
N GLY A 38 -14.61 -11.22 -1.81
CA GLY A 38 -15.68 -12.19 -1.55
C GLY A 38 -15.90 -12.48 -0.06
N ARG A 39 -14.82 -12.62 0.72
CA ARG A 39 -14.92 -12.83 2.18
C ARG A 39 -15.38 -11.58 2.94
N LEU A 40 -14.99 -10.39 2.50
CA LEU A 40 -15.46 -9.13 3.09
C LEU A 40 -16.90 -8.80 2.68
N ALA A 41 -17.34 -9.21 1.48
CA ALA A 41 -18.72 -9.10 1.03
C ALA A 41 -19.69 -9.86 1.94
N ALA A 42 -19.25 -10.97 2.54
CA ALA A 42 -20.04 -11.71 3.54
C ALA A 42 -20.37 -10.90 4.80
N LEU A 43 -19.60 -9.84 5.09
CA LEU A 43 -19.93 -8.89 6.17
C LEU A 43 -21.13 -8.01 5.80
N LYS A 44 -21.53 -7.97 4.52
CA LYS A 44 -22.63 -7.16 3.96
C LYS A 44 -22.38 -5.65 4.06
N PRO A 45 -21.24 -5.15 3.54
CA PRO A 45 -21.07 -3.71 3.36
C PRO A 45 -22.16 -3.14 2.44
N ILE A 46 -22.51 -1.87 2.62
CA ILE A 46 -23.48 -1.21 1.75
C ILE A 46 -22.91 -1.00 0.34
N ALA A 47 -21.59 -0.86 0.20
CA ALA A 47 -20.88 -0.79 -1.06
C ALA A 47 -19.37 -1.03 -0.85
N ASN A 48 -18.68 -1.44 -1.91
CA ASN A 48 -17.22 -1.34 -1.98
C ASN A 48 -16.84 -0.04 -2.70
N THR A 49 -15.66 0.50 -2.45
CA THR A 49 -15.08 1.57 -3.28
C THR A 49 -13.79 1.06 -3.90
N VAL A 50 -13.53 1.47 -5.14
CA VAL A 50 -12.32 1.11 -5.87
C VAL A 50 -11.59 2.39 -6.27
N THR A 51 -10.35 2.52 -5.82
CA THR A 51 -9.53 3.69 -6.12
C THR A 51 -9.15 3.76 -7.60
N TRP A 52 -8.87 4.98 -8.04
CA TRP A 52 -8.43 5.27 -9.40
C TRP A 52 -6.97 5.69 -9.34
N GLY A 53 -6.09 4.89 -9.93
CA GLY A 53 -4.66 5.15 -9.86
C GLY A 53 -4.28 6.52 -10.43
N ALA A 54 -3.34 7.16 -9.76
CA ALA A 54 -2.69 8.37 -10.25
C ALA A 54 -2.10 8.14 -11.65
N GLY A 55 -2.05 9.20 -12.47
CA GLY A 55 -1.65 9.05 -13.88
C GLY A 55 -2.64 8.26 -14.78
N GLY A 56 -3.72 7.66 -14.25
CA GLY A 56 -4.56 6.72 -15.00
C GLY A 56 -3.85 5.39 -15.28
N SER A 57 -2.71 5.17 -14.61
CA SER A 57 -1.82 4.01 -14.77
C SER A 57 -2.52 2.67 -14.57
N THR A 58 -3.59 2.65 -13.77
CA THR A 58 -4.40 1.46 -13.47
C THR A 58 -5.86 1.59 -13.91
N LYS A 59 -6.20 2.48 -14.86
CA LYS A 59 -7.59 2.75 -15.26
C LYS A 59 -8.38 1.48 -15.61
N ASP A 60 -7.78 0.59 -16.40
CA ASP A 60 -8.43 -0.63 -16.88
C ASP A 60 -8.56 -1.63 -15.72
N ARG A 61 -7.51 -1.78 -14.90
CA ARG A 61 -7.55 -2.60 -13.67
C ARG A 61 -8.59 -2.11 -12.66
N SER A 62 -8.80 -0.80 -12.54
CA SER A 62 -9.78 -0.20 -11.62
C SER A 62 -11.20 -0.51 -12.09
N LEU A 63 -11.48 -0.35 -13.38
CA LEU A 63 -12.76 -0.70 -13.99
C LEU A 63 -13.05 -2.20 -13.90
N ASP A 64 -12.05 -3.05 -14.14
CA ASP A 64 -12.19 -4.49 -14.06
C ASP A 64 -12.40 -4.95 -12.61
N LEU A 65 -11.62 -4.44 -11.65
CA LEU A 65 -11.82 -4.74 -10.22
C LEU A 65 -13.23 -4.31 -9.75
N ALA A 66 -13.66 -3.10 -10.13
CA ALA A 66 -14.97 -2.59 -9.76
C ALA A 66 -16.11 -3.42 -10.37
N GLY A 67 -15.99 -3.78 -11.65
CA GLY A 67 -16.95 -4.62 -12.36
C GLY A 67 -17.04 -6.03 -11.79
N LEU A 68 -15.89 -6.70 -11.62
CA LEU A 68 -15.80 -8.06 -11.07
C LEU A 68 -16.33 -8.14 -9.64
N SER A 69 -15.99 -7.16 -8.79
CA SER A 69 -16.52 -7.06 -7.41
C SER A 69 -18.05 -7.07 -7.40
N GLN A 70 -18.71 -6.34 -8.31
CA GLN A 70 -20.18 -6.35 -8.39
C GLN A 70 -20.71 -7.66 -8.96
N SER A 71 -20.15 -8.15 -10.07
CA SER A 71 -20.71 -9.32 -10.77
C SER A 71 -20.52 -10.63 -10.01
N GLU A 72 -19.41 -10.79 -9.29
CA GLU A 72 -19.08 -12.03 -8.58
C GLU A 72 -19.63 -12.07 -7.16
N HIS A 73 -19.74 -10.92 -6.47
CA HIS A 73 -20.08 -10.88 -5.05
C HIS A 73 -21.38 -10.15 -4.74
N GLY A 74 -22.03 -9.53 -5.73
CA GLY A 74 -23.31 -8.85 -5.55
C GLY A 74 -23.26 -7.62 -4.66
N VAL A 75 -22.08 -7.06 -4.40
CA VAL A 75 -21.88 -5.82 -3.64
C VAL A 75 -21.70 -4.68 -4.64
N ASP A 76 -22.59 -3.68 -4.59
CA ASP A 76 -22.47 -2.46 -5.40
C ASP A 76 -21.10 -1.78 -5.18
N THR A 77 -20.52 -1.22 -6.24
CA THR A 77 -19.20 -0.58 -6.20
C THR A 77 -19.32 0.92 -6.51
N VAL A 78 -18.55 1.72 -5.77
CA VAL A 78 -18.24 3.12 -6.07
C VAL A 78 -16.91 3.17 -6.80
N LEU A 79 -16.89 3.73 -8.01
CA LEU A 79 -15.64 3.94 -8.76
C LEU A 79 -15.09 5.34 -8.48
N HIS A 80 -13.84 5.43 -8.07
CA HIS A 80 -13.15 6.72 -8.00
C HIS A 80 -12.87 7.24 -9.40
N LEU A 81 -12.87 8.56 -9.59
CA LEU A 81 -12.57 9.18 -10.87
C LEU A 81 -11.89 10.53 -10.67
N THR A 82 -10.71 10.70 -11.28
CA THR A 82 -9.86 11.89 -11.11
C THR A 82 -9.81 12.76 -12.37
N CYS A 83 -9.75 14.08 -12.22
CA CYS A 83 -9.49 15.02 -13.32
C CYS A 83 -8.11 14.85 -13.97
N THR A 84 -7.11 14.40 -13.21
CA THR A 84 -5.70 14.45 -13.61
C THR A 84 -5.32 13.72 -14.89
N ASN A 85 -6.16 12.77 -15.35
CA ASN A 85 -5.82 11.82 -16.42
C ASN A 85 -6.94 11.65 -17.45
N LEU A 86 -7.72 12.71 -17.67
CA LEU A 86 -8.80 12.71 -18.64
C LEU A 86 -8.33 13.40 -19.92
N GLU A 87 -7.75 12.63 -20.83
CA GLU A 87 -7.61 13.14 -22.20
C GLU A 87 -9.00 13.44 -22.79
N PRO A 88 -9.12 14.42 -23.70
CA PRO A 88 -10.39 14.76 -24.31
C PRO A 88 -11.11 13.52 -24.90
N GLY A 89 -12.32 13.25 -24.41
CA GLY A 89 -13.15 12.11 -24.85
C GLY A 89 -12.98 10.81 -24.06
N ILE A 90 -11.97 10.69 -23.18
CA ILE A 90 -11.81 9.52 -22.31
C ILE A 90 -12.92 9.47 -21.24
N LEU A 91 -13.31 10.62 -20.68
CA LEU A 91 -14.30 10.68 -19.60
C LEU A 91 -15.61 9.98 -19.97
N ASP A 92 -16.17 10.27 -21.15
CA ASP A 92 -17.40 9.65 -21.62
C ASP A 92 -17.25 8.13 -21.78
N ASN A 93 -16.09 7.68 -22.27
CA ASN A 93 -15.83 6.25 -22.43
C ASN A 93 -15.74 5.55 -21.07
N VAL A 94 -15.11 6.18 -20.07
CA VAL A 94 -15.03 5.65 -18.70
C VAL A 94 -16.41 5.60 -18.05
N LEU A 95 -17.21 6.67 -18.16
CA LEU A 95 -18.57 6.72 -17.62
C LEU A 95 -19.49 5.69 -18.31
N ARG A 96 -19.41 5.55 -19.64
CA ARG A 96 -20.14 4.50 -20.38
C ARG A 96 -19.70 3.10 -19.96
N SER A 97 -18.39 2.86 -19.83
CA SER A 97 -17.84 1.57 -19.38
C SER A 97 -18.29 1.22 -17.94
N ALA A 98 -18.30 2.20 -17.04
CA ALA A 98 -18.81 2.04 -15.68
C ALA A 98 -20.31 1.68 -15.69
N LYS A 99 -21.10 2.41 -16.49
CA LYS A 99 -22.53 2.13 -16.69
C LYS A 99 -22.79 0.74 -17.26
N GLU A 100 -22.03 0.30 -18.27
CA GLU A 100 -22.12 -1.03 -18.88
C GLU A 100 -21.80 -2.15 -17.87
N ARG A 101 -20.90 -1.89 -16.92
CA ARG A 101 -20.57 -2.80 -15.80
C ARG A 101 -21.56 -2.72 -14.63
N GLY A 102 -22.63 -1.93 -14.77
CA GLY A 102 -23.67 -1.76 -13.75
C GLY A 102 -23.26 -0.86 -12.59
N ILE A 103 -22.13 -0.15 -12.66
CA ILE A 103 -21.69 0.79 -11.64
C ILE A 103 -22.65 1.99 -11.66
N GLN A 104 -23.15 2.37 -10.49
CA GLN A 104 -24.12 3.47 -10.33
C GLN A 104 -23.64 4.55 -9.36
N SER A 105 -22.39 4.47 -8.91
CA SER A 105 -21.81 5.46 -7.99
C SER A 105 -20.39 5.82 -8.37
N ILE A 106 -20.12 7.13 -8.44
CA ILE A 106 -18.82 7.71 -8.78
C ILE A 106 -18.37 8.60 -7.65
N LEU A 107 -17.11 8.47 -7.22
CA LEU A 107 -16.45 9.47 -6.36
C LEU A 107 -15.64 10.42 -7.24
N ALA A 108 -16.11 11.66 -7.38
CA ALA A 108 -15.46 12.69 -8.18
C ALA A 108 -14.32 13.35 -7.40
N LEU A 109 -13.11 13.27 -7.95
CA LEU A 109 -11.87 13.73 -7.34
C LEU A 109 -11.10 14.61 -8.32
N ARG A 110 -10.27 15.53 -7.79
CA ARG A 110 -9.28 16.21 -8.62
C ARG A 110 -8.20 15.21 -9.07
N GLY A 111 -7.72 14.42 -8.13
CA GLY A 111 -6.49 13.65 -8.24
C GLY A 111 -5.27 14.48 -7.80
N ASP A 112 -4.20 13.78 -7.50
CA ASP A 112 -2.90 14.38 -7.22
C ASP A 112 -2.15 14.61 -8.53
N PRO A 113 -1.24 15.60 -8.58
CA PRO A 113 -0.38 15.78 -9.73
C PRO A 113 0.38 14.50 -10.12
N PRO A 114 0.69 14.31 -11.41
CA PRO A 114 1.57 13.23 -11.84
C PRO A 114 2.91 13.26 -11.09
N TRP A 115 3.53 12.09 -10.96
CA TRP A 115 4.89 11.93 -10.43
C TRP A 115 5.84 13.01 -10.99
N GLY A 116 6.50 13.79 -10.13
CA GLY A 116 7.46 14.80 -10.57
C GLY A 116 6.98 16.21 -10.76
N SER A 117 5.78 16.55 -10.35
CA SER A 117 5.33 17.93 -10.46
C SER A 117 4.50 18.36 -9.27
N ASP A 118 4.82 19.52 -8.69
CA ASP A 118 3.93 20.20 -7.75
C ASP A 118 2.71 20.80 -8.47
N HIS A 119 2.77 20.90 -9.80
CA HIS A 119 1.76 21.52 -10.63
C HIS A 119 1.33 20.57 -11.74
N TRP A 120 0.09 20.13 -11.70
CA TRP A 120 -0.53 19.44 -12.83
C TRP A 120 -1.04 20.47 -13.84
N ILE A 121 -0.64 20.30 -15.10
CA ILE A 121 -1.26 21.02 -16.21
C ILE A 121 -2.40 20.16 -16.73
N PRO A 122 -3.66 20.65 -16.68
CA PRO A 122 -4.81 19.91 -17.18
C PRO A 122 -4.64 19.46 -18.62
N THR A 123 -4.74 18.15 -18.86
CA THR A 123 -4.76 17.58 -20.21
C THR A 123 -5.99 18.03 -20.99
N ASP A 124 -7.10 18.19 -20.28
CA ASP A 124 -8.31 18.84 -20.77
C ASP A 124 -8.61 20.05 -19.87
N PRO A 125 -8.56 21.29 -20.40
CA PRO A 125 -8.73 22.50 -19.61
C PRO A 125 -10.13 22.64 -19.00
N ARG A 126 -11.08 21.78 -19.37
CA ARG A 126 -12.42 21.73 -18.76
C ARG A 126 -12.43 21.05 -17.40
N PHE A 127 -11.42 20.26 -17.07
CA PHE A 127 -11.34 19.51 -15.82
C PHE A 127 -10.08 19.93 -15.09
N THR A 128 -10.26 20.74 -14.05
CA THR A 128 -9.18 21.33 -13.25
C THR A 128 -9.38 21.07 -11.77
N HIS A 129 -10.64 20.95 -11.35
CA HIS A 129 -11.08 20.70 -9.99
C HIS A 129 -12.13 19.60 -9.97
N ALA A 130 -12.35 18.97 -8.80
CA ALA A 130 -13.35 17.92 -8.66
C ALA A 130 -14.78 18.39 -8.99
N ILE A 131 -15.09 19.68 -8.79
CA ILE A 131 -16.39 20.27 -9.14
C ILE A 131 -16.69 20.16 -10.64
N ASP A 132 -15.67 20.27 -11.49
CA ASP A 132 -15.84 20.19 -12.95
C ASP A 132 -16.38 18.82 -13.38
N LEU A 133 -15.98 17.74 -12.68
CA LEU A 133 -16.54 16.39 -12.91
C LEU A 133 -17.98 16.28 -12.44
N VAL A 134 -18.31 16.90 -11.30
CA VAL A 134 -19.69 16.91 -10.78
C VAL A 134 -20.60 17.63 -11.78
N GLU A 135 -20.23 18.85 -12.18
CA GLU A 135 -21.00 19.65 -13.15
C GLU A 135 -21.12 18.93 -14.51
N TYR A 136 -20.06 18.28 -14.98
CA TYR A 136 -20.10 17.52 -16.22
C TYR A 136 -21.07 16.34 -16.15
N ILE A 137 -21.00 15.52 -15.10
CA ILE A 137 -21.90 14.38 -14.92
C ILE A 137 -23.36 14.88 -14.81
N ARG A 138 -23.61 15.97 -14.10
CA ARG A 138 -24.95 16.53 -13.89
C ARG A 138 -25.53 17.27 -15.10
N SER A 139 -24.69 17.85 -15.95
CA SER A 139 -25.12 18.51 -17.19
C SER A 139 -25.34 17.53 -18.35
N SER A 140 -24.72 16.35 -18.30
CA SER A 140 -24.92 15.30 -19.30
C SER A 140 -26.30 14.64 -19.20
N ALA A 141 -27.09 14.73 -20.27
CA ALA A 141 -28.37 14.04 -20.36
C ALA A 141 -28.24 12.49 -20.28
N GLU A 142 -27.06 11.95 -20.61
CA GLU A 142 -26.80 10.51 -20.55
C GLU A 142 -26.48 10.02 -19.13
N PHE A 143 -25.81 10.84 -18.32
CA PHE A 143 -25.19 10.41 -17.05
C PHE A 143 -25.86 10.99 -15.80
N LYS A 144 -26.51 12.15 -15.91
CA LYS A 144 -27.16 12.88 -14.81
C LYS A 144 -27.96 11.97 -13.89
N ASP A 145 -28.83 11.16 -14.48
CA ASP A 145 -29.75 10.29 -13.76
C ASP A 145 -29.21 8.87 -13.59
N GLN A 146 -28.04 8.57 -14.16
CA GLN A 146 -27.39 7.26 -14.05
C GLN A 146 -26.63 7.12 -12.73
N PHE A 147 -25.88 8.14 -12.33
CA PHE A 147 -24.92 8.05 -11.23
C PHE A 147 -25.38 8.80 -9.98
N SER A 148 -25.10 8.21 -8.84
CA SER A 148 -24.90 8.96 -7.61
C SER A 148 -23.44 9.44 -7.54
N VAL A 149 -23.24 10.72 -7.26
CA VAL A 149 -21.91 11.36 -7.31
C VAL A 149 -21.51 11.78 -5.91
N GLY A 150 -20.42 11.23 -5.39
CA GLY A 150 -19.80 11.67 -4.15
C GLY A 150 -18.64 12.62 -4.38
N VAL A 151 -18.24 13.36 -3.34
CA VAL A 151 -17.04 14.20 -3.33
C VAL A 151 -16.24 14.02 -2.04
N ALA A 152 -14.93 14.28 -2.10
CA ALA A 152 -14.07 14.25 -0.92
C ALA A 152 -14.22 15.51 -0.05
N GLY A 153 -14.12 15.35 1.27
CA GLY A 153 -13.98 16.42 2.27
C GLY A 153 -12.80 16.17 3.22
N TYR A 154 -12.22 17.24 3.79
CA TYR A 154 -10.96 17.16 4.55
C TYR A 154 -11.14 17.74 5.96
N PRO A 155 -11.32 16.90 7.00
CA PRO A 155 -11.55 17.38 8.37
C PRO A 155 -10.41 18.25 8.92
N ASP A 156 -9.17 17.90 8.59
CA ASP A 156 -7.96 18.65 8.96
C ASP A 156 -7.58 19.75 7.96
N GLY A 157 -8.39 19.94 6.90
CA GLY A 157 -8.12 20.83 5.77
C GLY A 157 -7.26 20.19 4.68
N HIS A 158 -7.52 20.55 3.42
CA HIS A 158 -6.71 20.12 2.29
C HIS A 158 -5.31 20.78 2.32
N THR A 159 -4.25 20.04 1.97
CA THR A 159 -2.85 20.54 1.99
C THR A 159 -2.62 21.75 1.10
N ASP A 160 -3.31 21.80 -0.04
CA ASP A 160 -3.26 22.93 -0.99
C ASP A 160 -4.18 24.11 -0.60
N ALA A 161 -4.98 24.00 0.47
CA ALA A 161 -5.89 25.06 0.86
C ALA A 161 -5.16 26.16 1.65
N GLU A 162 -5.42 27.43 1.31
CA GLU A 162 -4.87 28.57 2.04
C GLU A 162 -5.47 28.70 3.46
N THR A 163 -6.76 28.38 3.59
CA THR A 163 -7.52 28.44 4.86
C THR A 163 -8.56 27.33 4.91
N LEU A 164 -8.89 26.86 6.11
CA LEU A 164 -9.95 25.88 6.33
C LEU A 164 -11.31 26.42 5.88
N GLU A 165 -11.58 27.70 6.10
CA GLU A 165 -12.81 28.36 5.68
C GLU A 165 -12.96 28.37 4.15
N GLY A 166 -11.87 28.61 3.42
CA GLY A 166 -11.85 28.51 1.96
C GLY A 166 -12.12 27.09 1.46
N ASP A 167 -11.49 26.08 2.08
CA ASP A 167 -11.70 24.67 1.74
C ASP A 167 -13.17 24.24 1.95
N LEU A 168 -13.80 24.69 3.04
CA LEU A 168 -15.22 24.47 3.31
C LEU A 168 -16.14 25.14 2.28
N GLN A 169 -15.77 26.32 1.78
CA GLN A 169 -16.53 26.99 0.73
C GLN A 169 -16.47 26.22 -0.60
N HIS A 170 -15.30 25.69 -0.97
CA HIS A 170 -15.17 24.82 -2.13
C HIS A 170 -15.91 23.48 -1.97
N LEU A 171 -15.95 22.94 -0.74
CA LEU A 171 -16.81 21.79 -0.44
C LEU A 171 -18.28 22.11 -0.67
N LYS A 172 -18.74 23.30 -0.24
CA LYS A 172 -20.09 23.76 -0.50
C LYS A 172 -20.39 23.89 -1.99
N GLU A 173 -19.49 24.48 -2.76
CA GLU A 173 -19.64 24.63 -4.22
C GLU A 173 -19.78 23.27 -4.91
N LYS A 174 -18.95 22.28 -4.54
CA LYS A 174 -19.07 20.90 -5.04
C LYS A 174 -20.43 20.26 -4.73
N VAL A 175 -20.97 20.49 -3.53
CA VAL A 175 -22.28 19.99 -3.14
C VAL A 175 -23.39 20.70 -3.91
N ASP A 176 -23.33 22.03 -4.01
CA ASP A 176 -24.31 22.84 -4.72
C ASP A 176 -24.33 22.51 -6.24
N ALA A 177 -23.20 22.08 -6.81
CA ALA A 177 -23.11 21.56 -8.18
C ALA A 177 -23.82 20.20 -8.39
N GLY A 178 -24.20 19.51 -7.30
CA GLY A 178 -25.03 18.31 -7.34
C GLY A 178 -24.36 17.04 -6.82
N ALA A 179 -23.41 17.13 -5.89
CA ALA A 179 -22.93 15.94 -5.17
C ALA A 179 -24.01 15.42 -4.20
N ASP A 180 -24.14 14.10 -4.09
CA ASP A 180 -25.17 13.44 -3.27
C ASP A 180 -24.68 13.06 -1.87
N TRP A 181 -23.37 12.96 -1.66
CA TRP A 181 -22.74 12.56 -0.39
C TRP A 181 -21.28 12.99 -0.35
N ILE A 182 -20.72 13.06 0.85
CA ILE A 182 -19.33 13.39 1.13
C ILE A 182 -18.67 12.19 1.79
N VAL A 183 -17.50 11.78 1.31
CA VAL A 183 -16.59 10.90 2.05
C VAL A 183 -15.40 11.72 2.55
N THR A 184 -15.00 11.55 3.80
CA THR A 184 -13.88 12.33 4.34
C THR A 184 -12.54 11.64 4.10
N GLN A 185 -11.48 12.44 3.99
CA GLN A 185 -10.12 11.97 4.26
C GLN A 185 -10.04 11.36 5.66
N LEU A 186 -9.08 10.44 5.85
CA LEU A 186 -8.78 9.83 7.14
C LEU A 186 -8.39 10.88 8.20
N PHE A 187 -8.77 10.62 9.45
CA PHE A 187 -8.45 11.45 10.61
C PHE A 187 -8.31 10.59 11.86
N TYR A 188 -7.59 11.10 12.86
CA TYR A 188 -7.44 10.47 14.18
C TYR A 188 -7.92 11.37 15.33
N ASP A 189 -8.15 12.65 15.07
CA ASP A 189 -8.75 13.60 16.01
C ASP A 189 -10.28 13.67 15.81
N VAL A 190 -11.01 12.93 16.66
CA VAL A 190 -12.49 12.88 16.59
C VAL A 190 -13.13 14.21 17.00
N ASP A 191 -12.52 14.94 17.92
CA ASP A 191 -13.05 16.23 18.37
C ASP A 191 -12.93 17.25 17.23
N GLY A 192 -11.78 17.28 16.56
CA GLY A 192 -11.57 18.06 15.34
C GLY A 192 -12.58 17.72 14.23
N PHE A 193 -12.88 16.43 14.03
CA PHE A 193 -13.92 16.01 13.08
C PHE A 193 -15.31 16.55 13.45
N ILE A 194 -15.71 16.47 14.73
CA ILE A 194 -17.03 16.95 15.19
C ILE A 194 -17.15 18.47 14.97
N GLU A 195 -16.10 19.22 15.29
CA GLU A 195 -16.05 20.67 15.03
C GLU A 195 -16.17 20.97 13.53
N TRP A 196 -15.43 20.25 12.69
CA TRP A 196 -15.51 20.38 11.24
C TRP A 196 -16.92 20.08 10.71
N MET A 197 -17.53 18.98 11.17
CA MET A 197 -18.88 18.59 10.79
C MET A 197 -19.90 19.68 11.15
N ASN A 198 -19.79 20.28 12.33
CA ASN A 198 -20.65 21.39 12.75
C ASN A 198 -20.51 22.61 11.82
N LYS A 199 -19.29 22.96 11.41
CA LYS A 199 -19.05 24.02 10.42
C LYS A 199 -19.68 23.69 9.06
N VAL A 200 -19.52 22.46 8.59
CA VAL A 200 -20.15 21.96 7.34
C VAL A 200 -21.68 22.09 7.40
N ARG A 201 -22.31 21.70 8.51
CA ARG A 201 -23.76 21.84 8.69
C ARG A 201 -24.20 23.30 8.78
N ASN A 202 -23.42 24.16 9.43
CA ASN A 202 -23.71 25.60 9.52
C ASN A 202 -23.64 26.31 8.15
N LEU A 203 -22.89 25.78 7.18
CA LEU A 203 -22.88 26.25 5.78
C LEU A 203 -24.09 25.77 4.97
N GLY A 204 -25.01 25.02 5.58
CA GLY A 204 -26.23 24.53 4.94
C GLY A 204 -26.03 23.25 4.12
N ILE A 205 -24.88 22.58 4.23
CA ILE A 205 -24.65 21.30 3.57
C ILE A 205 -25.42 20.20 4.32
N THR A 206 -26.39 19.56 3.65
CA THR A 206 -27.29 18.56 4.25
C THR A 206 -27.06 17.14 3.75
N VAL A 207 -26.26 16.96 2.70
CA VAL A 207 -25.93 15.62 2.18
C VAL A 207 -25.23 14.75 3.24
N PRO A 208 -25.35 13.41 3.17
CA PRO A 208 -24.66 12.50 4.07
C PRO A 208 -23.14 12.73 4.08
N ILE A 209 -22.54 12.68 5.26
CA ILE A 209 -21.09 12.70 5.46
C ILE A 209 -20.70 11.32 5.98
N ILE A 210 -19.78 10.66 5.29
CA ILE A 210 -19.29 9.31 5.57
C ILE A 210 -17.83 9.45 6.01
N PRO A 211 -17.52 9.30 7.32
CA PRO A 211 -16.16 9.47 7.81
C PRO A 211 -15.23 8.35 7.34
N GLY A 212 -14.07 8.72 6.80
CA GLY A 212 -13.00 7.81 6.40
C GLY A 212 -12.17 7.33 7.60
N ILE A 213 -12.05 6.02 7.78
CA ILE A 213 -11.36 5.35 8.88
C ILE A 213 -10.27 4.43 8.32
N ALA A 214 -9.03 4.65 8.71
CA ALA A 214 -7.90 3.81 8.35
C ALA A 214 -7.28 3.18 9.62
N PRO A 215 -7.58 1.91 9.94
CA PRO A 215 -6.95 1.24 11.06
C PRO A 215 -5.43 1.13 10.86
N ILE A 216 -4.66 1.41 11.92
CA ILE A 216 -3.19 1.37 11.87
C ILE A 216 -2.72 -0.08 11.68
N GLN A 217 -1.91 -0.32 10.63
CA GLN A 217 -1.37 -1.65 10.30
C GLN A 217 0.10 -1.83 10.64
N SER A 218 0.88 -0.75 10.55
CA SER A 218 2.30 -0.70 10.92
C SER A 218 2.65 0.74 11.30
N TYR A 219 3.67 0.90 12.14
CA TYR A 219 4.09 2.22 12.60
C TYR A 219 4.64 3.06 11.44
N ALA A 220 5.52 2.47 10.62
CA ALA A 220 6.15 3.15 9.50
C ALA A 220 5.13 3.65 8.47
N SER A 221 4.14 2.82 8.09
CA SER A 221 3.11 3.23 7.14
C SER A 221 2.19 4.29 7.71
N PHE A 222 1.85 4.21 9.00
CA PHE A 222 1.06 5.23 9.69
C PHE A 222 1.75 6.60 9.69
N VAL A 223 3.03 6.66 10.07
CA VAL A 223 3.82 7.91 10.07
C VAL A 223 3.92 8.50 8.66
N ARG A 224 4.20 7.68 7.64
CA ARG A 224 4.27 8.15 6.24
C ARG A 224 2.92 8.70 5.76
N MET A 225 1.84 7.96 5.99
CA MET A 225 0.49 8.34 5.54
C MET A 225 0.00 9.62 6.21
N THR A 226 0.15 9.75 7.53
CA THR A 226 -0.30 10.94 8.28
C THR A 226 0.47 12.19 7.90
N LYS A 227 1.80 12.10 7.75
CA LYS A 227 2.64 13.21 7.29
C LYS A 227 2.20 13.73 5.94
N LEU A 228 1.95 12.82 5.02
CA LEU A 228 1.57 13.13 3.66
C LEU A 228 0.18 13.77 3.58
N CYS A 229 -0.82 13.17 4.23
CA CYS A 229 -2.18 13.69 4.21
C CYS A 229 -2.34 14.99 5.01
N GLY A 230 -1.30 15.42 5.73
CA GLY A 230 -1.38 16.54 6.67
C GLY A 230 -2.30 16.24 7.86
N THR A 231 -2.57 14.96 8.14
CA THR A 231 -3.54 14.53 9.15
C THR A 231 -3.03 14.86 10.55
N ARG A 232 -3.91 15.43 11.38
CA ARG A 232 -3.63 15.68 12.79
C ARG A 232 -3.71 14.37 13.57
N VAL A 233 -2.61 14.03 14.26
CA VAL A 233 -2.53 12.87 15.15
C VAL A 233 -2.55 13.34 16.60
N PRO A 234 -3.53 12.94 17.42
CA PRO A 234 -3.54 13.25 18.85
C PRO A 234 -2.27 12.76 19.56
N ALA A 235 -1.74 13.54 20.52
CA ALA A 235 -0.53 13.19 21.25
C ALA A 235 -0.63 11.81 21.94
N SER A 236 -1.82 11.48 22.46
CA SER A 236 -2.11 10.18 23.09
C SER A 236 -1.91 8.98 22.16
N VAL A 237 -2.09 9.16 20.84
CA VAL A 237 -1.85 8.10 19.85
C VAL A 237 -0.36 7.83 19.70
N ASN A 238 0.46 8.89 19.62
CA ASN A 238 1.91 8.75 19.54
C ASN A 238 2.49 8.17 20.84
N GLU A 239 2.05 8.67 22.00
CA GLU A 239 2.48 8.15 23.30
C GLU A 239 2.18 6.66 23.49
N ALA A 240 1.06 6.19 22.95
CA ALA A 240 0.69 4.77 22.98
C ALA A 240 1.49 3.90 22.01
N LEU A 241 1.89 4.45 20.86
CA LEU A 241 2.67 3.74 19.83
C LEU A 241 4.17 3.71 20.14
N ASP A 242 4.73 4.75 20.76
CA ASP A 242 6.16 4.87 21.08
C ASP A 242 6.77 3.63 21.76
N PRO A 243 6.15 2.97 22.76
CA PRO A 243 6.74 1.78 23.38
C PRO A 243 6.59 0.50 22.54
N ILE A 244 5.75 0.49 21.51
CA ILE A 244 5.39 -0.71 20.74
C ILE A 244 5.74 -0.62 19.24
N HIS A 245 6.31 0.50 18.78
CA HIS A 245 6.52 0.76 17.34
C HIS A 245 7.34 -0.29 16.59
N SER A 246 8.16 -1.08 17.29
CA SER A 246 8.98 -2.16 16.73
C SER A 246 8.30 -3.55 16.77
N ASP A 247 7.09 -3.64 17.32
CA ASP A 247 6.28 -4.86 17.46
C ASP A 247 4.99 -4.69 16.65
N ASP A 248 5.04 -5.09 15.37
CA ASP A 248 3.93 -4.95 14.42
C ASP A 248 2.62 -5.56 14.92
N GLN A 249 2.69 -6.66 15.68
CA GLN A 249 1.50 -7.29 16.23
C GLN A 249 0.80 -6.34 17.23
N LYS A 250 1.57 -5.78 18.17
CA LYS A 250 1.03 -4.81 19.13
C LYS A 250 0.53 -3.55 18.45
N VAL A 251 1.21 -3.07 17.41
CA VAL A 251 0.78 -1.92 16.63
C VAL A 251 -0.57 -2.20 15.95
N LYS A 252 -0.75 -3.36 15.31
CA LYS A 252 -2.04 -3.76 14.70
C LYS A 252 -3.15 -3.89 15.75
N GLU A 253 -2.85 -4.49 16.91
CA GLU A 253 -3.80 -4.62 18.01
C GLU A 253 -4.26 -3.25 18.53
N TYR A 254 -3.32 -2.33 18.73
CA TYR A 254 -3.63 -0.94 19.08
C TYR A 254 -4.45 -0.24 17.98
N GLY A 255 -4.09 -0.43 16.71
CA GLY A 255 -4.82 0.13 15.57
C GLY A 255 -6.28 -0.31 15.49
N VAL A 256 -6.58 -1.57 15.81
CA VAL A 256 -7.96 -2.07 15.94
C VAL A 256 -8.70 -1.37 17.09
N MET A 257 -8.09 -1.31 18.27
CA MET A 257 -8.73 -0.68 19.44
C MET A 257 -9.02 0.81 19.20
N LEU A 258 -8.08 1.52 18.58
CA LEU A 258 -8.25 2.93 18.23
C LEU A 258 -9.39 3.13 17.21
N ALA A 259 -9.46 2.29 16.18
CA ALA A 259 -10.55 2.38 15.19
C ALA A 259 -11.93 2.08 15.80
N ILE A 260 -12.02 1.11 16.73
CA ILE A 260 -13.25 0.83 17.49
C ILE A 260 -13.67 2.06 18.31
N ASP A 261 -12.73 2.70 19.03
CA ASP A 261 -13.02 3.90 19.80
C ASP A 261 -13.53 5.04 18.91
N ILE A 262 -12.82 5.34 17.81
CA ILE A 262 -13.21 6.36 16.84
C ILE A 262 -14.63 6.09 16.32
N CYS A 263 -14.92 4.88 15.81
CA CYS A 263 -16.24 4.53 15.30
C CYS A 263 -17.34 4.62 16.38
N SER A 264 -17.06 4.20 17.61
CA SER A 264 -17.97 4.32 18.75
C SER A 264 -18.27 5.79 19.07
N ARG A 265 -17.25 6.65 19.10
CA ARG A 265 -17.42 8.09 19.35
C ARG A 265 -18.19 8.78 18.22
N LEU A 266 -17.85 8.51 16.95
CA LEU A 266 -18.55 9.07 15.79
C LEU A 266 -20.06 8.76 15.80
N THR A 267 -20.43 7.55 16.19
CA THR A 267 -21.83 7.14 16.22
C THR A 267 -22.59 7.71 17.41
N LYS A 268 -21.97 7.74 18.59
CA LYS A 268 -22.60 8.19 19.85
C LYS A 268 -22.63 9.71 19.99
N GLU A 269 -21.55 10.39 19.62
CA GLU A 269 -21.36 11.84 19.84
C GLU A 269 -21.77 12.65 18.61
N ALA A 270 -21.44 12.18 17.40
CA ALA A 270 -21.69 12.91 16.15
C ALA A 270 -22.94 12.45 15.38
N GLY A 271 -23.59 11.37 15.84
CA GLY A 271 -24.79 10.82 15.20
C GLY A 271 -24.56 10.24 13.81
N ILE A 272 -23.31 9.88 13.48
CA ILE A 272 -22.93 9.31 12.18
C ILE A 272 -23.66 7.99 11.95
N LYS A 273 -24.20 7.82 10.73
CA LYS A 273 -24.98 6.64 10.31
C LYS A 273 -24.27 5.70 9.36
N GLY A 274 -23.04 6.03 8.97
CA GLY A 274 -22.16 5.09 8.32
C GLY A 274 -20.73 5.56 8.20
N VAL A 275 -19.82 4.62 8.05
CA VAL A 275 -18.37 4.84 7.99
C VAL A 275 -17.76 4.25 6.73
N HIS A 276 -16.59 4.73 6.37
CA HIS A 276 -15.85 4.29 5.21
C HIS A 276 -14.49 3.73 5.65
N PHE A 277 -14.28 2.43 5.52
CA PHE A 277 -13.03 1.79 5.93
C PHE A 277 -12.03 1.74 4.77
N CYS A 278 -10.92 2.44 4.94
CA CYS A 278 -9.72 2.25 4.14
C CYS A 278 -9.07 0.93 4.56
N THR A 279 -9.28 -0.12 3.76
CA THR A 279 -8.86 -1.48 4.13
C THR A 279 -7.36 -1.72 3.92
N LEU A 280 -6.72 -0.89 3.09
CA LEU A 280 -5.40 -1.14 2.55
C LEU A 280 -5.27 -2.52 1.86
N ASN A 281 -6.36 -2.97 1.24
CA ASN A 281 -6.54 -4.32 0.71
C ASN A 281 -6.46 -5.43 1.75
N LEU A 282 -6.42 -5.17 3.06
CA LEU A 282 -6.38 -6.18 4.13
C LEU A 282 -7.79 -6.50 4.66
N GLU A 283 -8.01 -7.71 5.16
CA GLU A 283 -9.32 -8.15 5.64
C GLU A 283 -9.38 -8.21 7.18
N LYS A 284 -8.37 -8.82 7.81
CA LYS A 284 -8.48 -9.19 9.23
C LYS A 284 -8.65 -7.98 10.16
N THR A 285 -7.99 -6.86 9.88
CA THR A 285 -8.07 -5.66 10.74
C THR A 285 -9.47 -5.05 10.73
N VAL A 286 -10.06 -4.87 9.55
CA VAL A 286 -11.41 -4.29 9.43
C VAL A 286 -12.48 -5.24 9.96
N ARG A 287 -12.32 -6.56 9.74
CA ARG A 287 -13.19 -7.57 10.38
C ARG A 287 -13.17 -7.45 11.90
N ARG A 288 -11.98 -7.40 12.52
CA ARG A 288 -11.85 -7.27 13.99
C ARG A 288 -12.46 -5.99 14.54
N VAL A 289 -12.37 -4.88 13.79
CA VAL A 289 -13.04 -3.62 14.17
C VAL A 289 -14.56 -3.80 14.16
N LEU A 290 -15.12 -4.40 13.11
CA LEU A 290 -16.57 -4.65 13.01
C LEU A 290 -17.06 -5.65 14.07
N GLU A 291 -16.26 -6.67 14.40
CA GLU A 291 -16.55 -7.61 15.49
C GLU A 291 -16.57 -6.90 16.84
N GLY A 292 -15.56 -6.07 17.14
CA GLY A 292 -15.49 -5.30 18.38
C GLY A 292 -16.58 -4.24 18.53
N LEU A 293 -17.13 -3.76 17.41
CA LEU A 293 -18.27 -2.85 17.37
C LEU A 293 -19.63 -3.57 17.37
N GLU A 294 -19.63 -4.89 17.17
CA GLU A 294 -20.83 -5.72 16.98
C GLU A 294 -21.71 -5.25 15.78
N TRP A 295 -21.10 -4.77 14.69
CA TRP A 295 -21.80 -4.27 13.50
C TRP A 295 -22.02 -5.33 12.40
N TYR A 296 -21.84 -6.61 12.72
CA TYR A 296 -21.97 -7.70 11.75
C TYR A 296 -23.43 -8.16 11.62
N HIS A 297 -23.90 -8.32 10.38
CA HIS A 297 -25.23 -8.84 10.06
C HIS A 297 -25.15 -10.32 9.63
N GLY A 298 -24.73 -11.19 10.54
CA GLY A 298 -24.63 -12.64 10.30
C GLY A 298 -24.62 -13.43 11.61
N HIS A 299 -24.98 -14.72 11.58
CA HIS A 299 -24.72 -15.58 12.73
C HIS A 299 -23.21 -15.70 12.94
N HIS A 300 -22.75 -15.71 14.20
CA HIS A 300 -21.39 -16.14 14.54
C HIS A 300 -21.02 -17.36 13.66
N PRO A 301 -19.86 -17.36 12.98
CA PRO A 301 -19.32 -18.60 12.44
C PRO A 301 -19.37 -19.61 13.59
N LYS A 302 -19.99 -20.77 13.35
CA LYS A 302 -20.19 -21.82 14.36
C LYS A 302 -18.94 -21.89 15.23
N GLU A 303 -19.07 -21.62 16.53
CA GLU A 303 -17.99 -21.84 17.49
C GLU A 303 -17.36 -23.19 17.19
N ASN A 304 -16.02 -23.22 17.03
CA ASN A 304 -15.31 -24.47 16.84
C ASN A 304 -15.74 -25.45 17.94
N LYS A 305 -16.25 -26.62 17.52
CA LYS A 305 -16.70 -27.64 18.47
C LYS A 305 -15.52 -28.06 19.33
N ILE A 306 -15.68 -27.97 20.65
CA ILE A 306 -14.63 -28.34 21.61
C ILE A 306 -14.43 -29.86 21.53
N ILE A 307 -13.18 -30.30 21.28
CA ILE A 307 -12.79 -31.70 21.33
C ILE A 307 -12.62 -32.08 22.80
N ILE A 308 -13.38 -33.07 23.26
CA ILE A 308 -13.23 -33.60 24.62
C ILE A 308 -12.52 -34.95 24.58
N GLU A 309 -11.48 -35.11 25.40
CA GLU A 309 -10.89 -36.40 25.69
C GLU A 309 -11.85 -37.22 26.57
N SER A 310 -12.15 -38.44 26.15
CA SER A 310 -13.09 -39.32 26.85
C SER A 310 -12.48 -39.85 28.14
N SER A 311 -12.64 -39.09 29.23
CA SER A 311 -12.56 -39.63 30.59
C SER A 311 -13.68 -39.03 31.45
N VAL A 312 -14.35 -39.91 32.17
CA VAL A 312 -15.72 -39.80 32.70
C VAL A 312 -15.79 -38.96 34.00
N ASP A 313 -16.67 -37.96 34.10
CA ASP A 313 -17.91 -37.96 34.93
C ASP A 313 -18.50 -36.55 35.25
N ALA A 314 -19.81 -36.48 35.02
CA ALA A 314 -20.91 -35.60 35.50
C ALA A 314 -20.65 -34.17 36.08
N ASP A 315 -21.09 -33.14 35.34
CA ASP A 315 -22.12 -32.12 35.72
C ASP A 315 -21.97 -30.76 35.01
N ALA A 316 -22.02 -30.75 33.68
CA ALA A 316 -22.30 -29.52 32.93
C ALA A 316 -23.12 -29.86 31.68
N HIS A 317 -24.42 -29.57 31.73
CA HIS A 317 -25.31 -29.65 30.57
C HIS A 317 -24.96 -28.57 29.55
N LEU A 318 -24.00 -28.84 28.67
CA LEU A 318 -23.89 -28.16 27.38
C LEU A 318 -24.70 -28.94 26.33
N PRO A 319 -25.45 -28.28 25.44
CA PRO A 319 -26.29 -28.95 24.44
C PRO A 319 -25.48 -29.93 23.59
N SER A 320 -25.97 -31.16 23.42
CA SER A 320 -25.25 -32.26 22.74
C SER A 320 -24.78 -31.94 21.31
N GLU A 321 -25.37 -30.95 20.64
CA GLU A 321 -24.98 -30.54 19.28
C GLU A 321 -23.61 -29.85 19.20
N ARG A 322 -23.08 -29.33 20.33
CA ARG A 322 -21.83 -28.55 20.39
C ARG A 322 -20.58 -29.35 20.75
N LEU A 323 -20.72 -30.65 21.05
CA LEU A 323 -19.61 -31.49 21.51
C LEU A 323 -19.31 -32.58 20.48
N ILE A 324 -18.02 -32.91 20.32
CA ILE A 324 -17.59 -34.05 19.52
C ILE A 324 -16.49 -34.80 20.26
N THR A 325 -16.56 -36.13 20.26
CA THR A 325 -15.50 -36.95 20.86
C THR A 325 -14.29 -37.04 19.93
N ALA A 326 -13.10 -37.25 20.50
CA ALA A 326 -11.89 -37.48 19.71
C ALA A 326 -12.07 -38.61 18.66
N SER A 327 -12.81 -39.67 19.01
CA SER A 327 -13.11 -40.77 18.09
C SER A 327 -14.01 -40.35 16.92
N GLU A 328 -15.03 -39.53 17.17
CA GLU A 328 -15.91 -39.02 16.11
C GLU A 328 -15.20 -38.01 15.21
N ALA A 329 -14.32 -37.17 15.77
CA ALA A 329 -13.49 -36.25 15.01
C ALA A 329 -12.54 -37.01 14.06
N SER A 330 -11.87 -38.05 14.55
CA SER A 330 -11.06 -38.95 13.71
C SER A 330 -11.89 -39.64 12.63
N HIS A 331 -13.07 -40.16 12.97
CA HIS A 331 -13.94 -40.82 11.98
C HIS A 331 -14.51 -39.87 10.91
N LEU A 332 -14.75 -38.60 11.24
CA LEU A 332 -15.13 -37.59 10.26
C LEU A 332 -13.97 -37.26 9.31
N ALA A 333 -12.73 -37.23 9.82
CA ALA A 333 -11.54 -36.98 9.02
C ALA A 333 -11.20 -38.13 8.05
N GLU A 334 -11.62 -39.37 8.37
CA GLU A 334 -11.34 -40.56 7.55
C GLU A 334 -12.38 -40.84 6.45
N ARG A 335 -13.50 -40.11 6.42
CA ARG A 335 -14.51 -40.30 5.36
C ARG A 335 -14.05 -39.67 4.05
N PRO A 336 -14.00 -40.44 2.93
CA PRO A 336 -13.81 -39.87 1.61
C PRO A 336 -14.97 -38.90 1.32
N SER A 337 -14.66 -37.69 0.89
CA SER A 337 -15.65 -36.72 0.45
C SER A 337 -16.45 -37.29 -0.72
N THR A 338 -17.72 -37.61 -0.49
CA THR A 338 -18.68 -37.80 -1.58
C THR A 338 -18.83 -36.48 -2.33
N PRO A 339 -18.77 -36.47 -3.68
CA PRO A 339 -18.89 -35.24 -4.46
C PRO A 339 -20.32 -34.74 -4.38
N VAL A 340 -20.57 -33.84 -3.44
CA VAL A 340 -21.61 -32.82 -3.59
C VAL A 340 -21.02 -31.82 -4.58
N GLU A 341 -21.80 -31.39 -5.58
CA GLU A 341 -21.38 -30.40 -6.58
C GLU A 341 -20.58 -29.27 -5.93
N ALA A 342 -19.29 -29.21 -6.25
CA ALA A 342 -18.37 -28.29 -5.64
C ALA A 342 -18.68 -26.86 -6.12
N GLU A 343 -19.39 -26.10 -5.30
CA GLU A 343 -19.13 -24.67 -5.23
C GLU A 343 -17.63 -24.49 -4.93
N LYS A 344 -16.97 -23.67 -5.74
CA LYS A 344 -15.53 -23.42 -5.70
C LYS A 344 -15.14 -22.68 -4.42
N GLU A 345 -15.02 -23.40 -3.31
CA GLU A 345 -14.40 -22.90 -2.09
C GLU A 345 -13.06 -23.62 -1.86
N LYS A 346 -11.97 -23.01 -2.34
CA LYS A 346 -10.64 -23.24 -1.76
C LYS A 346 -10.59 -22.49 -0.42
N ILE A 347 -11.19 -23.07 0.62
CA ILE A 347 -10.91 -22.64 1.99
C ILE A 347 -9.60 -23.32 2.38
N ALA A 348 -8.50 -22.54 2.35
CA ALA A 348 -7.27 -22.92 3.02
C ALA A 348 -7.59 -23.05 4.52
N THR A 349 -7.35 -24.24 5.07
CA THR A 349 -7.51 -24.51 6.50
C THR A 349 -6.40 -23.79 7.28
N GLU A 350 -6.64 -22.53 7.63
CA GLU A 350 -5.79 -21.76 8.55
C GLU A 350 -5.93 -22.31 9.98
N SER A 351 -4.86 -22.93 10.47
CA SER A 351 -4.74 -23.39 11.85
C SER A 351 -4.45 -22.20 12.77
N THR A 352 -5.12 -22.16 13.91
CA THR A 352 -4.95 -21.20 15.00
C THR A 352 -3.54 -21.29 15.60
N ASN A 353 -2.60 -20.44 15.17
CA ASN A 353 -1.40 -20.02 15.93
C ASN A 353 -0.58 -19.02 15.11
N ALA A 354 -0.28 -17.85 15.67
CA ALA A 354 0.63 -16.77 15.19
C ALA A 354 0.44 -16.20 13.76
N ALA A 355 0.00 -16.99 12.77
CA ALA A 355 -0.41 -16.63 11.40
C ALA A 355 -1.79 -15.92 11.33
N ALA A 356 -2.20 -15.26 12.43
CA ALA A 356 -3.56 -14.76 12.61
C ALA A 356 -3.85 -13.41 11.94
N TRP A 357 -2.85 -12.73 11.37
CA TRP A 357 -3.01 -11.47 10.65
C TRP A 357 -2.89 -11.67 9.13
N ASP A 358 -3.53 -10.81 8.34
CA ASP A 358 -3.08 -10.60 6.96
C ASP A 358 -1.86 -9.69 7.07
N ASP A 359 -0.75 -10.05 6.44
CA ASP A 359 0.45 -9.24 6.51
C ASP A 359 0.42 -8.10 5.49
N PHE A 360 0.63 -6.89 6.02
CA PHE A 360 0.93 -5.73 5.20
C PHE A 360 2.37 -5.88 4.73
N PRO A 361 2.62 -5.98 3.41
CA PRO A 361 3.97 -6.22 2.90
C PRO A 361 4.90 -5.07 3.30
N ASN A 362 6.18 -5.40 3.52
CA ASN A 362 7.23 -4.43 3.80
C ASN A 362 7.58 -3.61 2.54
N GLY A 363 6.66 -2.75 2.13
CA GLY A 363 6.75 -1.98 0.89
C GLY A 363 7.02 -2.88 -0.33
N ARG A 364 8.07 -2.56 -1.08
CA ARG A 364 8.49 -3.30 -2.29
C ARG A 364 9.22 -4.62 -2.01
N PHE A 365 9.60 -4.88 -0.75
CA PHE A 365 10.30 -6.11 -0.38
C PHE A 365 9.37 -7.13 0.29
N GLY A 366 8.08 -6.83 0.47
CA GLY A 366 7.13 -7.83 0.94
C GLY A 366 6.71 -8.81 -0.15
N ASP A 367 5.86 -9.77 0.22
CA ASP A 367 5.30 -10.77 -0.69
C ASP A 367 4.50 -10.12 -1.83
N SER A 368 4.95 -10.28 -3.07
CA SER A 368 4.28 -9.72 -4.25
C SER A 368 2.92 -10.35 -4.57
N THR A 369 2.61 -11.49 -3.95
CA THR A 369 1.28 -12.09 -4.04
C THR A 369 0.29 -11.45 -3.09
N SER A 370 0.76 -10.65 -2.12
CA SER A 370 -0.14 -9.88 -1.27
C SER A 370 -0.91 -8.87 -2.12
N PRO A 371 -2.25 -8.82 -2.01
CA PRO A 371 -3.04 -7.75 -2.60
C PRO A 371 -2.60 -6.34 -2.19
N ALA A 372 -1.91 -6.22 -1.05
CA ALA A 372 -1.41 -4.96 -0.53
C ALA A 372 0.01 -4.61 -1.04
N PHE A 373 0.59 -5.39 -1.95
CA PHE A 373 1.92 -5.13 -2.49
C PHE A 373 1.97 -3.79 -3.24
N GLY A 374 2.91 -2.92 -2.84
CA GLY A 374 3.06 -1.58 -3.40
C GLY A 374 1.99 -0.57 -2.97
N ALA A 375 1.16 -0.90 -1.98
CA ALA A 375 0.00 -0.09 -1.54
C ALA A 375 0.33 1.40 -1.37
N LEU A 376 1.40 1.73 -0.66
CA LEU A 376 1.67 3.09 -0.21
C LEU A 376 1.99 4.06 -1.37
N ASP A 377 2.28 3.52 -2.56
CA ASP A 377 2.47 4.26 -3.81
C ASP A 377 1.17 4.34 -4.63
N SER A 378 0.16 3.50 -4.34
CA SER A 378 -1.17 3.52 -4.97
C SER A 378 -2.12 4.52 -4.32
N TRP A 379 -1.94 4.80 -3.03
CA TRP A 379 -2.72 5.82 -2.29
C TRP A 379 -2.24 7.24 -2.56
N VAL A 380 -1.04 7.39 -3.12
CA VAL A 380 -0.32 8.64 -3.11
C VAL A 380 0.61 8.73 -4.29
N THR A 381 0.42 9.76 -5.10
CA THR A 381 1.39 10.20 -6.11
C THR A 381 2.46 11.06 -5.46
N SER A 382 3.21 10.51 -4.52
CA SER A 382 4.40 11.22 -4.07
C SER A 382 5.48 10.93 -5.08
N GLY A 383 5.75 11.91 -5.94
CA GLY A 383 7.02 11.99 -6.64
C GLY A 383 8.21 11.99 -5.65
N LEU A 384 9.36 12.44 -6.10
CA LEU A 384 10.58 12.63 -5.31
C LEU A 384 10.41 13.54 -4.07
N GLY A 385 9.20 14.07 -3.83
CA GLY A 385 8.83 14.81 -2.64
C GLY A 385 9.49 16.19 -2.57
N VAL A 386 9.93 16.70 -3.72
CA VAL A 386 10.64 17.97 -3.85
C VAL A 386 10.15 18.76 -5.06
N THR A 387 10.12 20.08 -4.90
CA THR A 387 9.81 21.02 -5.99
C THR A 387 11.01 21.20 -6.93
N PRO A 388 10.85 21.66 -8.19
CA PRO A 388 12.00 21.91 -9.07
C PRO A 388 13.07 22.86 -8.46
N PRO A 389 12.70 23.96 -7.77
CA PRO A 389 13.67 24.77 -7.02
C PRO A 389 14.37 24.01 -5.89
N GLN A 390 13.64 23.17 -5.13
CA GLN A 390 14.23 22.35 -4.07
C GLN A 390 15.17 21.29 -4.63
N ALA A 391 14.78 20.62 -5.72
CA ALA A 391 15.61 19.64 -6.42
C ALA A 391 16.91 20.28 -6.93
N THR A 392 16.84 21.47 -7.53
CA THR A 392 18.02 22.21 -7.98
C THR A 392 18.90 22.62 -6.80
N ALA A 393 18.31 22.99 -5.65
CA ALA A 393 19.06 23.34 -4.44
C ALA A 393 19.75 22.13 -3.79
N LEU A 394 19.10 20.96 -3.81
CA LEU A 394 19.62 19.73 -3.21
C LEU A 394 20.64 19.01 -4.10
N TRP A 395 20.32 18.86 -5.39
CA TRP A 395 21.06 17.99 -6.31
C TRP A 395 21.82 18.76 -7.39
N GLY A 396 21.70 20.08 -7.41
CA GLY A 396 22.39 20.94 -8.37
C GLY A 396 21.87 20.77 -9.80
N SER A 397 22.77 21.01 -10.76
CA SER A 397 22.51 20.84 -12.20
C SER A 397 23.64 20.00 -12.81
N PRO A 398 23.66 18.68 -12.59
CA PRO A 398 24.77 17.83 -13.05
C PRO A 398 24.87 17.87 -14.58
N THR A 399 26.07 18.00 -15.13
CA THR A 399 26.31 17.97 -16.59
C THR A 399 27.26 16.85 -17.02
N THR A 400 27.84 16.14 -16.04
CA THR A 400 28.64 14.94 -16.27
C THR A 400 28.21 13.77 -15.39
N LYS A 401 28.52 12.53 -15.80
CA LYS A 401 28.36 11.32 -14.95
C LYS A 401 29.13 11.43 -13.63
N ALA A 402 30.22 12.22 -13.58
CA ALA A 402 31.00 12.46 -12.37
C ALA A 402 30.23 13.33 -11.36
N ASP A 403 29.44 14.30 -11.82
CA ASP A 403 28.59 15.12 -10.95
C ASP A 403 27.49 14.27 -10.32
N ILE A 404 26.85 13.40 -11.11
CA ILE A 404 25.87 12.44 -10.59
C ILE A 404 26.52 11.54 -9.53
N ARG A 405 27.70 10.97 -9.83
CA ARG A 405 28.44 10.16 -8.85
C ARG A 405 28.73 10.94 -7.56
N ALA A 406 29.04 12.23 -7.64
CA ALA A 406 29.31 13.07 -6.47
C ALA A 406 28.08 13.19 -5.55
N ILE A 407 26.86 13.22 -6.11
CA ILE A 407 25.60 13.25 -5.33
C ILE A 407 25.48 11.99 -4.46
N PHE A 408 25.71 10.80 -5.05
CA PHE A 408 25.70 9.54 -4.29
C PHE A 408 26.78 9.52 -3.19
N LEU A 409 27.99 9.98 -3.50
CA LEU A 409 29.09 10.04 -2.52
C LEU A 409 28.81 11.01 -1.38
N GLN A 410 28.23 12.18 -1.68
CA GLN A 410 27.84 13.17 -0.66
C GLN A 410 26.72 12.65 0.25
N HIS A 411 25.79 11.87 -0.30
CA HIS A 411 24.76 11.22 0.52
C HIS A 411 25.37 10.16 1.45
N LEU A 412 26.26 9.31 0.93
CA LEU A 412 26.98 8.32 1.75
C LEU A 412 27.85 8.97 2.83
N ALA A 413 28.41 10.16 2.55
CA ALA A 413 29.17 10.95 3.51
C ALA A 413 28.29 11.67 4.56
N GLY A 414 26.96 11.64 4.42
CA GLY A 414 26.03 12.36 5.28
C GLY A 414 26.00 13.87 5.06
N THR A 415 26.70 14.39 4.05
CA THR A 415 26.70 15.82 3.71
C THR A 415 25.49 16.23 2.89
N LEU A 416 24.84 15.27 2.23
CA LEU A 416 23.59 15.46 1.49
C LEU A 416 22.48 14.63 2.15
N PRO A 417 21.38 15.26 2.60
CA PRO A 417 20.37 14.57 3.40
C PRO A 417 19.54 13.56 2.60
N SER A 418 19.41 13.75 1.29
CA SER A 418 18.59 12.90 0.42
C SER A 418 19.09 12.87 -1.02
N THR A 419 18.74 11.80 -1.73
CA THR A 419 18.89 11.67 -3.18
C THR A 419 17.51 11.43 -3.81
N PRO A 420 17.39 11.47 -5.15
CA PRO A 420 16.15 11.04 -5.79
C PRO A 420 15.71 9.65 -5.33
N PHE A 421 16.65 8.74 -5.07
CA PHE A 421 16.35 7.35 -4.72
C PHE A 421 16.24 7.08 -3.21
N SER A 422 16.53 8.08 -2.37
CA SER A 422 16.57 7.94 -0.91
C SER A 422 16.14 9.26 -0.27
N PRO A 423 14.87 9.40 0.12
CA PRO A 423 14.33 10.66 0.65
C PRO A 423 14.85 11.00 2.06
N ASP A 424 15.35 10.00 2.78
CA ASP A 424 15.84 10.13 4.16
C ASP A 424 17.36 9.90 4.26
N PRO A 425 18.02 10.40 5.33
CA PRO A 425 19.41 10.08 5.63
C PRO A 425 19.63 8.57 5.82
N LEU A 426 20.89 8.14 5.74
CA LEU A 426 21.27 6.72 5.93
C LEU A 426 20.78 6.18 7.28
N PHE A 427 20.03 5.09 7.22
CA PHE A 427 19.68 4.29 8.38
C PHE A 427 20.95 3.80 9.12
N PRO A 428 20.88 3.62 10.46
CA PRO A 428 22.02 3.14 11.25
C PRO A 428 22.65 1.85 10.71
N GLU A 429 21.86 0.93 10.13
CA GLU A 429 22.40 -0.30 9.54
C GLU A 429 23.30 -0.02 8.32
N SER A 430 22.92 0.90 7.44
CA SER A 430 23.71 1.28 6.26
C SER A 430 25.03 1.95 6.65
N GLN A 431 25.08 2.63 7.80
CA GLN A 431 26.32 3.22 8.31
C GLN A 431 27.38 2.16 8.63
N THR A 432 26.97 0.92 8.95
CA THR A 432 27.90 -0.19 9.24
C THR A 432 28.67 -0.65 7.99
N ILE A 433 28.11 -0.44 6.80
CA ILE A 433 28.67 -0.87 5.50
C ILE A 433 29.06 0.30 4.59
N VAL A 434 28.96 1.54 5.08
CA VAL A 434 29.17 2.76 4.27
C VAL A 434 30.52 2.78 3.54
N SER A 435 31.58 2.23 4.16
CA SER A 435 32.91 2.17 3.55
C SER A 435 32.96 1.27 2.30
N HIS A 436 32.14 0.21 2.24
CA HIS A 436 32.00 -0.64 1.06
C HIS A 436 31.14 0.04 -0.01
N LEU A 437 30.04 0.66 0.40
CA LEU A 437 29.16 1.41 -0.51
C LEU A 437 29.91 2.54 -1.21
N THR A 438 30.73 3.30 -0.50
CA THR A 438 31.56 4.37 -1.07
C THR A 438 32.49 3.84 -2.15
N LYS A 439 33.20 2.72 -1.89
CA LYS A 439 34.09 2.09 -2.89
C LYS A 439 33.34 1.59 -4.13
N LEU A 440 32.11 1.10 -3.96
CA LEU A 440 31.26 0.69 -5.09
C LEU A 440 30.86 1.88 -5.94
N VAL A 441 30.41 2.98 -5.32
CA VAL A 441 30.03 4.22 -6.02
C VAL A 441 31.23 4.83 -6.75
N GLU A 442 32.42 4.80 -6.16
CA GLU A 442 33.66 5.25 -6.80
C GLU A 442 33.95 4.48 -8.11
N LYS A 443 33.68 3.17 -8.11
CA LYS A 443 33.79 2.28 -9.28
C LYS A 443 32.65 2.41 -10.29
N GLY A 444 31.63 3.22 -10.01
CA GLY A 444 30.51 3.46 -10.92
C GLY A 444 29.25 2.63 -10.64
N TRP A 445 29.21 1.87 -9.54
CA TRP A 445 28.01 1.20 -9.04
C TRP A 445 27.25 2.14 -8.11
N TRP A 446 26.28 2.88 -8.65
CA TRP A 446 25.55 3.91 -7.90
C TRP A 446 24.43 3.29 -7.07
N THR A 447 24.69 3.11 -5.77
CA THR A 447 23.84 2.35 -4.84
C THR A 447 22.55 3.09 -4.49
N VAL A 448 21.42 2.39 -4.53
CA VAL A 448 20.07 2.91 -4.22
C VAL A 448 19.38 2.16 -3.08
N ALA A 449 19.81 0.94 -2.77
CA ALA A 449 19.38 0.21 -1.58
C ALA A 449 20.46 -0.77 -1.15
N SER A 450 20.53 -1.08 0.14
CA SER A 450 21.49 -2.03 0.68
C SER A 450 21.08 -2.48 2.07
N GLN A 451 21.51 -3.68 2.47
CA GLN A 451 21.49 -4.09 3.86
C GLN A 451 22.75 -4.91 4.20
N PRO A 452 23.25 -4.87 5.45
CA PRO A 452 24.36 -5.69 5.88
C PRO A 452 23.95 -7.18 6.03
N ALA A 453 24.95 -8.05 6.20
CA ALA A 453 24.69 -9.41 6.66
C ALA A 453 24.65 -9.43 8.20
N VAL A 454 23.67 -10.14 8.76
CA VAL A 454 23.43 -10.27 10.20
C VAL A 454 23.23 -11.74 10.53
N ASP A 455 24.02 -12.24 11.48
CA ASP A 455 23.93 -13.61 11.99
C ASP A 455 23.47 -13.58 13.46
N ALA A 456 22.18 -13.87 13.68
CA ALA A 456 21.55 -14.01 14.99
C ALA A 456 21.73 -12.80 15.93
N ALA A 457 21.47 -11.58 15.45
CA ALA A 457 21.38 -10.43 16.34
C ALA A 457 20.13 -10.54 17.24
N SER A 458 20.17 -9.94 18.43
CA SER A 458 19.00 -9.89 19.31
C SER A 458 17.84 -9.18 18.61
N SER A 459 16.60 -9.65 18.78
CA SER A 459 15.41 -8.92 18.32
C SER A 459 15.25 -7.54 18.97
N SER A 460 15.96 -7.29 20.08
CA SER A 460 16.01 -5.99 20.75
C SER A 460 17.28 -5.19 20.42
N ASP A 461 18.05 -5.60 19.41
CA ASP A 461 19.19 -4.81 18.92
C ASP A 461 18.73 -3.43 18.43
N LYS A 462 19.52 -2.38 18.70
CA LYS A 462 19.12 -0.99 18.41
C LYS A 462 19.26 -0.59 16.95
N ILE A 463 19.98 -1.38 16.15
CA ILE A 463 20.30 -1.08 14.76
C ILE A 463 19.46 -1.96 13.84
N VAL A 464 19.44 -3.27 14.09
CA VAL A 464 18.80 -4.26 13.21
C VAL A 464 17.66 -5.05 13.86
N GLY A 465 17.40 -4.83 15.16
CA GLY A 465 16.39 -5.58 15.92
C GLY A 465 14.96 -5.19 15.55
N TRP A 466 14.09 -6.19 15.43
CA TRP A 466 12.66 -6.03 15.20
C TRP A 466 11.90 -7.25 15.74
N GLY A 467 10.58 -7.10 15.91
CA GLY A 467 9.69 -8.18 16.36
C GLY A 467 9.72 -8.42 17.88
N PRO A 468 9.07 -9.50 18.36
CA PRO A 468 8.95 -9.80 19.78
C PRO A 468 10.30 -9.93 20.50
N GLN A 469 10.34 -9.49 21.76
CA GLN A 469 11.54 -9.60 22.60
C GLN A 469 11.95 -11.07 22.83
N GLY A 470 13.27 -11.29 22.95
CA GLY A 470 13.84 -12.62 23.20
C GLY A 470 13.99 -13.49 21.96
N GLY A 471 13.80 -12.93 20.76
CA GLY A 471 14.06 -13.58 19.49
C GLY A 471 15.44 -13.23 18.90
N TYR A 472 15.68 -13.76 17.71
CA TYR A 472 16.88 -13.53 16.92
C TYR A 472 16.55 -13.12 15.50
N VAL A 473 17.24 -12.11 14.97
CA VAL A 473 17.08 -11.58 13.62
C VAL A 473 18.30 -11.90 12.76
N PHE A 474 18.05 -12.10 11.47
CA PHE A 474 19.04 -12.51 10.49
C PHE A 474 18.84 -11.74 9.19
N GLN A 475 19.94 -11.43 8.50
CA GLN A 475 19.93 -10.74 7.21
C GLN A 475 20.99 -11.33 6.28
N LYS A 476 20.65 -11.57 5.01
CA LYS A 476 21.62 -11.73 3.92
C LYS A 476 22.02 -10.35 3.43
N ALA A 477 23.31 -10.14 3.18
CA ALA A 477 23.76 -8.91 2.54
C ALA A 477 23.20 -8.82 1.11
N PHE A 478 22.65 -7.66 0.76
CA PHE A 478 22.33 -7.32 -0.62
C PHE A 478 22.67 -5.87 -0.92
N VAL A 479 22.83 -5.57 -2.22
CA VAL A 479 22.93 -4.20 -2.72
C VAL A 479 22.16 -4.08 -4.02
N GLU A 480 21.47 -2.96 -4.17
CA GLU A 480 20.86 -2.51 -5.42
C GLU A 480 21.55 -1.24 -5.90
N CYS A 481 21.82 -1.18 -7.20
CA CYS A 481 22.63 -0.11 -7.76
C CYS A 481 22.42 0.04 -9.26
N PHE A 482 22.72 1.24 -9.78
CA PHE A 482 22.84 1.49 -11.21
C PHE A 482 24.28 1.28 -11.67
N CYS A 483 24.49 0.50 -12.73
CA CYS A 483 25.80 0.29 -13.34
C CYS A 483 25.72 0.32 -14.87
N GLU A 484 26.88 0.26 -15.52
CA GLU A 484 26.96 0.15 -16.98
C GLU A 484 26.79 -1.30 -17.43
N ARG A 485 26.53 -1.49 -18.72
CA ARG A 485 26.32 -2.83 -19.30
C ARG A 485 27.53 -3.75 -19.11
N SER A 486 28.74 -3.21 -19.19
CA SER A 486 30.00 -3.95 -18.94
C SER A 486 30.03 -4.59 -17.55
N CYS A 487 29.55 -3.89 -16.52
CA CYS A 487 29.44 -4.40 -15.16
C CYS A 487 28.47 -5.59 -15.07
N VAL A 488 27.34 -5.53 -15.79
CA VAL A 488 26.36 -6.64 -15.86
C VAL A 488 26.97 -7.86 -16.55
N ASP A 489 27.69 -7.67 -17.65
CA ASP A 489 28.36 -8.75 -18.37
C ASP A 489 29.46 -9.39 -17.52
N TRP A 490 30.23 -8.58 -16.77
CA TRP A 490 31.21 -9.05 -15.80
C TRP A 490 30.54 -9.89 -14.70
N LEU A 491 29.45 -9.39 -14.10
CA LEU A 491 28.71 -10.08 -13.04
C LEU A 491 28.22 -11.44 -13.52
N GLN A 492 27.61 -11.48 -14.70
CA GLN A 492 27.13 -12.72 -15.32
C GLN A 492 28.28 -13.73 -15.52
N ASN A 493 29.41 -13.28 -16.08
CA ASN A 493 30.56 -14.16 -16.33
C ASN A 493 31.16 -14.69 -15.03
N LYS A 494 31.25 -13.85 -13.99
CA LYS A 494 31.77 -14.24 -12.69
C LYS A 494 30.88 -15.27 -11.99
N VAL A 495 29.56 -15.05 -12.00
CA VAL A 495 28.59 -16.01 -11.44
C VAL A 495 28.64 -17.34 -12.21
N LYS A 496 28.72 -17.31 -13.54
CA LYS A 496 28.91 -18.53 -14.36
C LYS A 496 30.20 -19.27 -14.00
N ALA A 497 31.30 -18.55 -13.78
CA ALA A 497 32.59 -19.13 -13.39
C ALA A 497 32.56 -19.82 -12.01
N MET A 498 31.61 -19.46 -11.14
CA MET A 498 31.40 -20.10 -9.84
C MET A 498 30.75 -21.49 -9.94
N LYS A 499 30.35 -21.96 -11.14
CA LYS A 499 29.88 -23.33 -11.42
C LYS A 499 28.84 -23.86 -10.44
N GLY A 500 27.84 -23.05 -10.07
CA GLY A 500 26.72 -23.52 -9.27
C GLY A 500 27.01 -23.66 -7.76
N ARG A 501 28.05 -23.00 -7.23
CA ARG A 501 28.19 -22.85 -5.76
C ARG A 501 27.00 -22.13 -5.11
N GLY A 502 26.13 -21.48 -5.90
CA GLY A 502 24.84 -20.98 -5.44
C GLY A 502 24.94 -19.91 -4.36
N THR A 503 26.09 -19.22 -4.24
CA THR A 503 26.34 -18.24 -3.17
C THR A 503 25.90 -16.83 -3.54
N VAL A 504 25.62 -16.56 -4.82
CA VAL A 504 25.19 -15.24 -5.32
C VAL A 504 24.00 -15.39 -6.26
N THR A 505 22.96 -14.60 -6.02
CA THR A 505 21.84 -14.40 -6.95
C THR A 505 21.76 -12.95 -7.36
N TYR A 506 21.35 -12.70 -8.60
CA TYR A 506 21.17 -11.33 -9.08
C TYR A 506 20.03 -11.18 -10.07
N TYR A 507 19.46 -9.98 -10.10
CA TYR A 507 18.61 -9.48 -11.18
C TYR A 507 19.25 -8.23 -11.77
N ALA A 508 19.25 -8.10 -13.10
CA ALA A 508 19.73 -6.91 -13.80
C ALA A 508 18.75 -6.55 -14.91
N ALA A 509 18.21 -5.34 -14.91
CA ALA A 509 17.30 -4.88 -15.95
C ALA A 509 17.53 -3.41 -16.35
N ASN A 510 17.08 -3.03 -17.55
CA ASN A 510 17.17 -1.66 -18.05
C ASN A 510 15.78 -1.05 -18.34
N ALA A 511 15.76 0.24 -18.65
CA ALA A 511 14.54 0.96 -19.00
C ALA A 511 13.82 0.41 -20.25
N LYS A 512 14.53 -0.35 -21.10
CA LYS A 512 13.99 -0.94 -22.35
C LYS A 512 13.29 -2.28 -22.14
N GLY A 513 13.31 -2.82 -20.92
CA GLY A 513 12.68 -4.08 -20.55
C GLY A 513 13.58 -5.31 -20.70
N ASP A 514 14.86 -5.15 -21.04
CA ASP A 514 15.80 -6.28 -21.03
C ASP A 514 16.03 -6.75 -19.59
N LEU A 515 16.07 -8.07 -19.38
CA LEU A 515 16.32 -8.70 -18.09
C LEU A 515 17.42 -9.76 -18.21
N VAL A 516 18.39 -9.72 -17.30
CA VAL A 516 19.46 -10.71 -17.14
C VAL A 516 19.48 -11.16 -15.68
N THR A 517 19.37 -12.46 -15.44
CA THR A 517 19.36 -13.03 -14.09
C THR A 517 19.87 -14.47 -14.09
N ASN A 518 20.35 -14.95 -12.94
CA ASN A 518 20.61 -16.37 -12.69
C ASN A 518 19.53 -17.04 -11.81
N VAL A 519 18.42 -16.36 -11.58
CA VAL A 519 17.32 -16.78 -10.72
C VAL A 519 16.16 -17.29 -11.59
N SER A 520 15.60 -18.45 -11.26
CA SER A 520 14.38 -18.97 -11.91
C SER A 520 13.14 -18.17 -11.51
N GLU A 521 12.10 -18.24 -12.34
CA GLU A 521 10.86 -17.47 -12.15
C GLU A 521 10.16 -17.74 -10.82
N GLU A 522 10.16 -18.99 -10.35
CA GLU A 522 9.47 -19.37 -9.10
C GLU A 522 10.28 -19.08 -7.82
N THR A 523 11.52 -18.60 -7.95
CA THR A 523 12.41 -18.48 -6.79
C THR A 523 12.15 -17.20 -6.00
N ARG A 524 11.93 -17.39 -4.69
CA ARG A 524 11.82 -16.31 -3.70
C ARG A 524 13.01 -16.31 -2.76
N ASN A 525 13.75 -15.21 -2.71
CA ASN A 525 14.88 -15.10 -1.80
C ASN A 525 14.49 -14.33 -0.54
N ALA A 526 14.20 -15.03 0.56
CA ALA A 526 14.16 -14.41 1.88
C ALA A 526 15.55 -13.84 2.22
N VAL A 527 15.62 -12.52 2.42
CA VAL A 527 16.85 -11.80 2.75
C VAL A 527 16.85 -11.25 4.17
N THR A 528 15.70 -11.15 4.82
CA THR A 528 15.58 -10.83 6.25
C THR A 528 14.58 -11.78 6.88
N TRP A 529 14.94 -12.38 8.01
CA TRP A 529 14.04 -13.26 8.76
C TRP A 529 14.30 -13.20 10.27
N GLY A 530 13.29 -13.58 11.04
CA GLY A 530 13.30 -13.58 12.49
C GLY A 530 12.79 -14.90 13.07
N VAL A 531 13.39 -15.33 14.17
CA VAL A 531 12.96 -16.50 14.95
C VAL A 531 12.58 -15.99 16.34
N PHE A 532 11.29 -16.11 16.69
CA PHE A 532 10.75 -15.56 17.93
C PHE A 532 10.17 -16.66 18.84
N PRO A 533 10.25 -16.51 20.17
CA PRO A 533 9.69 -17.48 21.11
C PRO A 533 8.19 -17.72 20.89
N GLY A 534 7.81 -18.97 20.65
CA GLY A 534 6.41 -19.37 20.51
C GLY A 534 5.73 -18.94 19.20
N GLN A 535 6.50 -18.54 18.19
CA GLN A 535 5.99 -18.14 16.87
C GLN A 535 6.68 -18.91 15.74
N GLU A 536 6.05 -18.93 14.56
CA GLU A 536 6.68 -19.39 13.33
C GLU A 536 7.77 -18.40 12.85
N ILE A 537 8.59 -18.82 11.90
CA ILE A 537 9.65 -17.97 11.32
C ILE A 537 8.99 -16.87 10.49
N ALA A 538 9.28 -15.61 10.82
CA ALA A 538 8.82 -14.46 10.05
C ALA A 538 9.87 -14.07 8.99
N GLN A 539 9.42 -13.76 7.77
CA GLN A 539 10.30 -13.44 6.62
C GLN A 539 9.85 -12.13 5.95
N PRO A 540 10.03 -10.97 6.59
CA PRO A 540 9.41 -9.71 6.16
C PRO A 540 10.01 -9.12 4.88
N THR A 541 11.22 -9.54 4.48
CA THR A 541 11.95 -8.99 3.33
C THR A 541 12.36 -10.11 2.38
N ILE A 542 11.78 -10.10 1.20
CA ILE A 542 11.95 -11.04 0.11
C ILE A 542 12.40 -10.26 -1.14
N ILE A 543 13.35 -10.84 -1.88
CA ILE A 543 13.73 -10.36 -3.22
C ILE A 543 13.34 -11.45 -4.21
N GLU A 544 12.40 -11.12 -5.09
CA GLU A 544 11.88 -11.98 -6.15
C GLU A 544 11.68 -11.20 -7.45
N ARG A 545 11.38 -11.92 -8.55
CA ARG A 545 11.39 -11.36 -9.90
C ARG A 545 10.33 -10.26 -10.06
N GLU A 546 9.11 -10.52 -9.61
CA GLU A 546 7.95 -9.64 -9.75
C GLU A 546 8.18 -8.32 -9.00
N SER A 547 8.65 -8.41 -7.75
CA SER A 547 9.00 -7.25 -6.94
C SER A 547 10.14 -6.43 -7.54
N PHE A 548 11.17 -7.10 -8.08
CA PHE A 548 12.27 -6.41 -8.76
C PHE A 548 11.81 -5.69 -10.04
N LEU A 549 10.93 -6.31 -10.84
CA LEU A 549 10.40 -5.69 -12.06
C LEU A 549 9.47 -4.52 -11.75
N ALA A 550 8.63 -4.63 -10.72
CA ALA A 550 7.82 -3.49 -10.25
C ALA A 550 8.71 -2.33 -9.80
N TRP A 551 9.73 -2.61 -8.99
CA TRP A 551 10.70 -1.60 -8.57
C TRP A 551 11.49 -0.99 -9.73
N LYS A 552 11.84 -1.80 -10.74
CA LYS A 552 12.51 -1.31 -11.95
C LYS A 552 11.68 -0.23 -12.63
N GLU A 553 10.37 -0.42 -12.79
CA GLU A 553 9.52 0.63 -13.37
C GLU A 553 9.56 1.92 -12.54
N ASP A 554 9.36 1.79 -11.22
CA ASP A 554 9.35 2.95 -10.31
C ASP A 554 10.69 3.72 -10.36
N VAL A 555 11.82 3.03 -10.26
CA VAL A 555 13.13 3.70 -10.16
C VAL A 555 13.56 4.35 -11.47
N PHE A 556 13.17 3.81 -12.64
CA PHE A 556 13.42 4.48 -13.91
C PHE A 556 12.46 5.65 -14.14
N GLN A 557 11.23 5.58 -13.61
CA GLN A 557 10.32 6.72 -13.59
C GLN A 557 10.89 7.87 -12.73
N MET A 558 11.52 7.56 -11.59
CA MET A 558 12.19 8.55 -10.74
C MET A 558 13.32 9.29 -11.47
N TRP A 559 14.05 8.63 -12.38
CA TRP A 559 15.03 9.31 -13.23
C TRP A 559 14.35 10.30 -14.20
N SER A 560 13.27 9.89 -14.85
CA SER A 560 12.51 10.76 -15.75
C SER A 560 11.93 11.98 -15.04
N GLU A 561 11.46 11.77 -13.80
CA GLU A 561 10.99 12.84 -12.93
C GLU A 561 12.12 13.80 -12.55
N TRP A 562 13.27 13.29 -12.10
CA TRP A 562 14.43 14.15 -11.82
C TRP A 562 14.83 14.96 -13.05
N ALA A 563 14.80 14.36 -14.23
CA ALA A 563 15.08 15.05 -15.49
C ALA A 563 14.06 16.17 -15.79
N SER A 564 12.78 15.98 -15.45
CA SER A 564 11.73 16.97 -15.71
C SER A 564 11.83 18.26 -14.90
N PHE A 565 12.58 18.25 -13.79
CA PHE A 565 12.88 19.46 -13.02
C PHE A 565 13.75 20.47 -13.77
N TYR A 566 14.38 20.05 -14.89
CA TYR A 566 15.24 20.89 -15.70
C TYR A 566 14.61 21.19 -17.08
N PRO A 567 14.92 22.35 -17.68
CA PRO A 567 14.39 22.72 -18.99
C PRO A 567 14.69 21.66 -20.08
N PRO A 568 13.76 21.41 -21.03
CA PRO A 568 13.90 20.42 -22.11
C PRO A 568 15.22 20.45 -22.89
N ALA A 569 15.82 21.63 -23.07
CA ALA A 569 17.05 21.81 -23.84
C ALA A 569 18.31 21.95 -22.95
N SER A 570 18.22 21.69 -21.65
CA SER A 570 19.36 21.80 -20.74
C SER A 570 20.32 20.61 -20.86
N GLU A 571 21.62 20.87 -20.64
CA GLU A 571 22.64 19.81 -20.58
C GLU A 571 22.33 18.79 -19.48
N THR A 572 21.83 19.25 -18.34
CA THR A 572 21.42 18.39 -17.22
C THR A 572 20.31 17.43 -17.60
N ARG A 573 19.23 17.92 -18.23
CA ARG A 573 18.15 17.03 -18.66
C ARG A 573 18.64 16.00 -19.68
N THR A 574 19.43 16.45 -20.65
CA THR A 574 20.04 15.57 -21.66
C THR A 574 20.87 14.47 -21.02
N LEU A 575 21.71 14.81 -20.03
CA LEU A 575 22.52 13.84 -19.27
C LEU A 575 21.64 12.84 -18.51
N LEU A 576 20.62 13.32 -17.78
CA LEU A 576 19.76 12.46 -16.97
C LEU A 576 18.99 11.48 -17.86
N GLU A 577 18.40 11.96 -18.96
CA GLU A 577 17.73 11.11 -19.96
C GLU A 577 18.70 10.11 -20.61
N GLN A 578 19.95 10.51 -20.89
CA GLN A 578 20.98 9.60 -21.37
C GLN A 578 21.29 8.50 -20.34
N VAL A 579 21.46 8.86 -19.07
CA VAL A 579 21.72 7.91 -17.98
C VAL A 579 20.58 6.90 -17.83
N THR A 580 19.33 7.35 -17.86
CA THR A 580 18.12 6.49 -17.84
C THR A 580 18.17 5.44 -18.94
N ASN A 581 18.63 5.81 -20.13
CA ASN A 581 18.65 4.94 -21.31
C ASN A 581 19.85 3.98 -21.37
N GLU A 582 20.97 4.32 -20.72
CA GLU A 582 22.22 3.57 -20.79
C GLU A 582 22.44 2.62 -19.61
N ARG A 583 22.01 3.01 -18.41
CA ARG A 583 22.31 2.26 -17.18
C ARG A 583 21.35 1.11 -16.93
N TRP A 584 21.86 0.14 -16.17
CA TRP A 584 21.13 -1.03 -15.71
C TRP A 584 20.92 -0.94 -14.21
N LEU A 585 19.70 -1.21 -13.76
CA LEU A 585 19.43 -1.49 -12.36
C LEU A 585 19.86 -2.92 -12.07
N VAL A 586 20.66 -3.12 -11.04
CA VAL A 586 21.14 -4.44 -10.61
C VAL A 586 20.88 -4.64 -9.13
N SER A 587 20.27 -5.76 -8.76
CA SER A 587 20.11 -6.25 -7.40
C SER A 587 20.96 -7.49 -7.21
N VAL A 588 21.87 -7.51 -6.24
CA VAL A 588 22.78 -8.62 -5.95
C VAL A 588 22.64 -9.05 -4.51
N VAL A 589 22.36 -10.33 -4.28
CA VAL A 589 22.26 -10.96 -2.94
C VAL A 589 23.39 -11.96 -2.77
N HIS A 590 24.08 -11.90 -1.64
CA HIS A 590 25.03 -12.94 -1.22
C HIS A 590 24.41 -13.83 -0.14
N HIS A 591 24.39 -15.15 -0.35
CA HIS A 591 23.70 -16.09 0.53
C HIS A 591 24.48 -16.52 1.77
N ASP A 592 25.80 -16.27 1.81
CA ASP A 592 26.61 -16.46 3.01
C ASP A 592 26.39 -15.31 4.00
N PHE A 593 25.29 -15.36 4.74
CA PHE A 593 24.94 -14.37 5.76
C PHE A 593 25.84 -14.42 7.01
N LYS A 594 26.63 -15.49 7.17
CA LYS A 594 27.52 -15.65 8.33
C LYS A 594 28.79 -14.82 8.22
N ASN A 595 29.24 -14.57 6.98
CA ASN A 595 30.40 -13.74 6.73
C ASN A 595 29.96 -12.37 6.18
N PRO A 596 30.05 -11.29 6.99
CA PRO A 596 29.54 -9.96 6.62
C PRO A 596 30.25 -9.33 5.41
N ASP A 597 31.47 -9.78 5.10
CA ASP A 597 32.28 -9.22 4.01
C ASP A 597 32.03 -9.88 2.64
N SER A 598 31.30 -11.00 2.60
CA SER A 598 31.25 -11.86 1.40
C SER A 598 30.70 -11.17 0.15
N LEU A 599 29.63 -10.39 0.29
CA LEU A 599 29.06 -9.62 -0.82
C LEU A 599 30.06 -8.58 -1.33
N TRP A 600 30.72 -7.90 -0.40
CA TRP A 600 31.61 -6.78 -0.70
C TRP A 600 32.91 -7.28 -1.34
N ASP A 601 33.51 -8.34 -0.82
CA ASP A 601 34.66 -9.02 -1.44
C ASP A 601 34.33 -9.51 -2.85
N PHE A 602 33.12 -10.02 -3.04
CA PHE A 602 32.64 -10.44 -4.34
C PHE A 602 32.52 -9.27 -5.33
N LEU A 603 31.88 -8.16 -4.97
CA LEU A 603 31.68 -7.04 -5.89
C LEU A 603 32.95 -6.19 -6.08
N LEU A 604 33.70 -5.92 -5.01
CA LEU A 604 34.89 -5.07 -5.05
C LEU A 604 36.08 -5.72 -5.75
N SER A 605 36.04 -7.02 -6.04
CA SER A 605 37.02 -7.69 -6.91
C SER A 605 36.74 -7.54 -8.41
N GLU A 606 35.71 -6.78 -8.80
CA GLU A 606 35.55 -6.30 -10.17
C GLU A 606 36.75 -5.44 -10.61
N PRO A 607 37.38 -5.69 -11.77
CA PRO A 607 38.27 -4.70 -12.37
C PRO A 607 37.49 -3.42 -12.67
N SER A 608 38.08 -2.25 -12.46
CA SER A 608 37.47 -0.98 -12.87
C SER A 608 37.08 -1.01 -14.36
N CYS A 609 35.79 -0.85 -14.64
CA CYS A 609 35.23 -0.78 -16.00
C CYS A 609 35.75 0.43 -16.80
#